data_AF-A0A0F9KA16-F1
#
_entry.id   AF-A0A0F9KA16-F1
#
_cell.length_a   1.000
_cell.length_b   1.000
_cell.length_c   1.000
_cell.angle_alpha   90.00
_cell.angle_beta   90.00
_cell.angle_gamma   90.00
#
_symmetry.space_group_name_H-M   'P 1'
#
loop_
_entity.id
_entity.type
_entity.pdbx_description
1 polymer ?
#
loop_
_entity_poly.entity_id
_entity_poly.type
_entity_poly.pdbx_seq_one_letter_code
_entity_poly.pdbx_strand_id
1 'polypeptide(L)' 'MTPEQAMSVLVSAFRQQEIPQDTIDLYISKLRDINGPLLEATVNKLVETCPFFPTIAEIRLTAGGI' A
#
# COMPACT_ATOMS: atom_id res chain seq x y z
N MET A 1 -9.87 1.29 6.06
CA MET A 1 -8.45 1.19 6.42
C MET A 1 -7.76 2.57 6.52
N THR A 2 -6.80 2.77 7.43
CA THR A 2 -5.91 3.96 7.45
C THR A 2 -4.61 3.70 6.68
N PRO A 3 -3.85 4.72 6.25
CA PRO A 3 -2.55 4.53 5.59
C PRO A 3 -1.54 3.71 6.41
N GLU A 4 -1.53 3.86 7.73
CA GLU A 4 -0.68 3.09 8.65
C GLU A 4 -1.06 1.60 8.63
N GLN A 5 -2.36 1.30 8.65
CA GLN A 5 -2.86 -0.06 8.55
C GLN A 5 -2.52 -0.68 7.18
N ALA A 6 -2.69 0.09 6.10
CA ALA A 6 -2.33 -0.32 4.75
C ALA A 6 -0.86 -0.71 4.65
N MET A 7 0.03 0.12 5.20
CA MET A 7 1.47 -0.17 5.19
C MET A 7 1.83 -1.39 6.04
N SER A 8 1.19 -1.57 7.19
CA SER A 8 1.38 -2.77 8.01
C SER A 8 1.02 -4.05 7.24
N VAL A 9 -0.09 -4.02 6.47
CA VAL A 9 -0.51 -5.14 5.62
C VAL A 9 0.49 -5.39 4.49
N LEU A 10 0.89 -4.35 3.76
CA LEU A 10 1.84 -4.48 2.66
C LEU A 10 3.20 -5.04 3.14
N VAL A 11 3.77 -4.48 4.21
CA VAL A 11 5.03 -4.98 4.80
C VAL A 11 4.89 -6.44 5.25
N SER A 12 3.74 -6.80 5.83
CA SER A 12 3.48 -8.17 6.28
C SER A 12 3.28 -9.16 5.13
N ALA A 13 2.78 -8.72 3.98
CA ALA A 13 2.58 -9.56 2.79
C ALA A 13 3.89 -9.79 2.02
N PHE A 14 4.77 -8.79 1.99
CA PHE A 14 6.00 -8.79 1.19
C PHE A 14 7.27 -8.90 2.06
N ARG A 15 7.25 -9.76 3.08
CA ARG A 15 8.29 -9.92 4.15
C ARG A 15 9.74 -10.09 3.67
N GLN A 16 9.98 -10.30 2.39
CA GLN A 16 11.31 -10.48 1.81
C GLN A 16 12.11 -9.18 1.69
N GLN A 17 11.49 -8.00 1.90
CA GLN A 17 12.16 -6.70 1.83
C GLN A 17 12.12 -6.01 3.20
N GLU A 18 13.30 -5.71 3.76
CA GLU A 18 13.40 -4.74 4.85
C GLU A 18 13.12 -3.36 4.28
N ILE A 19 12.01 -2.76 4.69
CA ILE A 19 11.60 -1.43 4.23
C ILE A 19 12.02 -0.42 5.31
N PRO A 20 12.90 0.55 4.99
CA PRO A 20 13.30 1.58 5.93
C PRO A 20 12.10 2.37 6.45
N GLN A 21 12.14 2.78 7.72
CA GLN A 21 11.04 3.53 8.34
C GLN A 21 10.72 4.82 7.56
N ASP A 22 11.73 5.55 7.08
CA ASP A 22 11.53 6.75 6.26
C ASP A 22 10.74 6.48 4.97
N THR A 23 10.90 5.27 4.40
CA THR A 23 10.13 4.84 3.24
C THR A 23 8.69 4.54 3.63
N ILE A 24 8.46 3.89 4.78
CA ILE A 24 7.11 3.64 5.31
C ILE A 24 6.38 4.98 5.54
N ASP A 25 7.05 5.94 6.17
CA ASP A 25 6.49 7.27 6.46
C ASP A 25 6.16 8.04 5.19
N LEU A 26 7.00 7.93 4.16
CA LEU A 26 6.72 8.48 2.83
C LEU A 26 5.45 7.88 2.22
N TYR A 27 5.29 6.56 2.27
CA TYR A 27 4.08 5.90 1.75
C TYR A 27 2.83 6.33 2.52
N ILE A 28 2.88 6.31 3.86
CA ILE A 28 1.78 6.77 4.71
C ILE A 28 1.35 8.17 4.28
N SER A 29 2.30 9.11 4.20
CA SER A 29 2.03 10.50 3.78
C SER A 29 1.39 10.58 2.40
N LYS A 30 1.89 9.80 1.44
CA LYS A 30 1.40 9.79 0.05
C LYS A 30 0.08 9.04 -0.16
N LEU A 31 -0.46 8.35 0.84
CA LEU A 31 -1.73 7.63 0.74
C LEU A 31 -2.85 8.27 1.59
N ARG A 32 -2.55 9.35 2.33
CA ARG A 32 -3.51 10.06 3.20
C ARG A 32 -4.73 10.63 2.48
N ASP A 33 -4.62 10.91 1.18
CA ASP A 33 -5.69 11.43 0.35
C ASP A 33 -6.66 10.35 -0.16
N ILE A 34 -6.28 9.07 -0.07
CA ILE A 34 -7.13 7.96 -0.50
C ILE A 34 -8.14 7.65 0.61
N ASN A 35 -9.43 7.60 0.27
CA ASN A 35 -10.45 7.26 1.25
C ASN A 35 -10.27 5.82 1.78
N GLY A 36 -10.69 5.60 3.02
CA GLY A 36 -10.38 4.35 3.74
C GLY A 36 -10.90 3.07 3.08
N PRO A 37 -12.15 3.01 2.56
CA PRO A 37 -12.65 1.85 1.84
C PRO A 37 -11.94 1.58 0.51
N LEU A 38 -11.62 2.61 -0.27
CA LEU A 38 -10.89 2.48 -1.53
C LEU A 38 -9.46 1.98 -1.28
N LEU A 39 -8.80 2.52 -0.25
CA LEU A 39 -7.45 2.09 0.14
C LEU A 39 -7.43 0.60 0.51
N GLU A 40 -8.43 0.14 1.25
CA GLU A 40 -8.58 -1.26 1.64
C GLU A 40 -8.75 -2.20 0.45
N ALA A 41 -9.67 -1.87 -0.46
CA ALA A 41 -9.86 -2.63 -1.70
C ALA A 41 -8.59 -2.65 -2.56
N THR A 42 -7.88 -1.52 -2.63
CA THR A 42 -6.61 -1.38 -3.37
C THR A 42 -5.53 -2.29 -2.79
N VAL A 43 -5.32 -2.26 -1.48
CA VAL A 43 -4.30 -3.08 -0.81
C VAL A 43 -4.60 -4.57 -0.99
N ASN A 44 -5.85 -4.99 -0.79
CA ASN A 44 -6.22 -6.40 -0.95
C ASN A 44 -5.95 -6.90 -2.38
N LYS A 45 -6.32 -6.10 -3.39
CA LYS A 45 -6.02 -6.42 -4.79
C LYS A 45 -4.52 -6.54 -5.05
N LEU A 46 -3.70 -5.64 -4.51
CA LEU A 46 -2.25 -5.68 -4.68
C LEU A 46 -1.63 -6.89 -4.01
N VAL A 47 -2.05 -7.25 -2.80
CA VAL A 47 -1.56 -8.43 -2.09
C VAL A 47 -1.88 -9.71 -2.88
N GLU A 48 -3.00 -9.76 -3.59
CA GLU A 48 -3.39 -10.91 -4.41
C GLU A 48 -2.70 -10.97 -5.78
N THR A 49 -2.29 -9.83 -6.34
CA THR A 49 -1.87 -9.75 -7.76
C THR A 49 -0.41 -9.34 -7.97
N CYS A 50 0.21 -8.66 -7.01
CA CYS A 50 1.58 -8.21 -7.12
C CYS A 50 2.55 -9.26 -6.56
N PRO A 51 3.59 -9.66 -7.32
CA PRO A 51 4.63 -10.55 -6.83
C PRO A 51 5.68 -9.85 -5.95
N PHE A 52 5.73 -8.52 -5.98
CA PHE A 52 6.71 -7.70 -5.27
C PHE A 52 6.02 -6.55 -4.53
N PHE A 53 6.75 -5.93 -3.59
CA PHE A 53 6.25 -4.78 -2.86
C PHE A 53 5.89 -3.64 -3.82
N PRO A 54 4.63 -3.16 -3.83
CA PRO A 54 4.15 -2.22 -4.83
C PRO A 54 4.68 -0.81 -4.56
N THR A 55 5.00 -0.09 -5.62
CA THR A 55 5.34 1.33 -5.58
C THR A 55 4.12 2.21 -5.31
N ILE A 56 4.32 3.44 -4.83
CA ILE A 56 3.24 4.44 -4.67
C ILE A 56 2.47 4.65 -5.99
N ALA A 57 3.16 4.61 -7.13
CA ALA A 57 2.54 4.75 -8.44
C ALA A 57 1.60 3.57 -8.75
N GLU A 58 2.04 2.34 -8.51
CA GLU A 58 1.23 1.13 -8.71
C GLU A 58 0.01 1.10 -7.77
N ILE A 59 0.18 1.56 -6.52
CA ILE A 59 -0.94 1.70 -5.58
C ILE A 59 -1.98 2.67 -6.14
N ARG A 60 -1.57 3.83 -6.63
CA ARG A 60 -2.49 4.84 -7.20
C ARG A 60 -3.13 4.39 -8.50
N LEU A 61 -2.37 3.73 -9.38
CA LEU A 61 -2.91 3.15 -10.60
C LEU A 61 -3.98 2.10 -10.30
N THR A 62 -3.74 1.26 -9.29
CA THR A 62 -4.69 0.25 -8.85
C THR A 62 -5.94 0.88 -8.25
N ALA A 63 -5.79 1.91 -7.40
CA ALA A 63 -6.90 2.66 -6.82
C ALA A 63 -7.75 3.38 -7.88
N GLY A 64 -7.14 3.90 -8.94
CA GLY A 64 -7.86 4.54 -10.05
C GLY A 64 -8.57 3.55 -10.99
N GLY A 65 -8.28 2.25 -10.88
CA GLY A 65 -8.89 1.17 -11.64
C GLY A 65 -9.85 0.29 -10.82
N ILE A 66 -10.21 0.73 -9.61
CA ILE A 66 -11.27 0.19 -8.75
C ILE A 66 -12.41 1.21 -8.73
#